data_AF-A0A1F6AP48-F1
#
_entry.id   AF-A0A1F6AP48-F1
#
_cell.length_a   1.000
_cell.length_b   1.000
_cell.length_c   1.000
_cell.angle_alpha   90.00
_cell.angle_beta   90.00
_cell.angle_gamma   90.00
#
_symmetry.space_group_name_H-M   'P 1'
#
loop_
_entity.id
_entity.type
_entity.pdbx_description
1 polymer ?
#
loop_
_entity_poly.entity_id
_entity_poly.type
_entity_poly.pdbx_seq_one_letter_code
_entity_poly.pdbx_strand_id
1 'polypeptide(L)'
;MRDWASCLQNVNGIEVPTLKCLEVVFANILTVAVSLAVLALFVMLIIGGFKYLTSGGDPKAATSAQQTMTSAFIGIVLLMIAFLVFRIIEAYTGVKVTRFEIPQ
;
A
#
# COMPACT_ATOMS: atom_id res chain seq x y z
N MET A 1 2.76 -0.14 -12.88
CA MET A 1 1.51 -0.86 -13.23
C MET A 1 1.87 -2.03 -14.11
N ARG A 2 1.31 -3.21 -13.85
CA ARG A 2 1.45 -4.38 -14.71
C ARG A 2 0.61 -4.17 -15.98
N ASP A 3 1.19 -4.58 -17.10
CA ASP A 3 0.58 -4.46 -18.42
C ASP A 3 -0.55 -5.48 -18.61
N TRP A 4 -1.61 -5.09 -19.30
CA TRP A 4 -2.80 -5.92 -19.50
C TRP A 4 -2.63 -6.93 -20.64
N ALA A 5 -1.71 -6.71 -21.59
CA ALA A 5 -1.41 -7.69 -22.63
C ALA A 5 -0.60 -8.88 -22.09
N SER A 6 0.08 -8.72 -20.95
CA SER A 6 0.88 -9.78 -20.31
C SER A 6 0.08 -10.98 -19.78
N CYS A 7 -1.25 -10.89 -19.71
CA CYS A 7 -2.13 -11.94 -19.22
C CYS A 7 -3.04 -12.59 -20.29
N LEU A 8 -2.94 -12.13 -21.53
CA LEU A 8 -3.69 -12.70 -22.65
C LEU A 8 -2.93 -13.90 -23.23
N GLN A 9 -3.62 -15.01 -23.44
CA GLN A 9 -3.07 -16.15 -24.17
C GLN A 9 -3.64 -16.15 -25.58
N ASN A 10 -2.77 -16.21 -26.59
CA ASN A 10 -3.20 -16.35 -27.98
C ASN A 10 -3.47 -17.84 -28.27
N VAL A 11 -4.72 -18.15 -28.62
CA VAL A 11 -5.12 -19.50 -29.07
C VAL A 11 -5.76 -19.35 -30.44
N ASN A 12 -5.08 -19.83 -31.48
CA ASN A 12 -5.56 -19.78 -32.88
C ASN A 12 -5.99 -18.38 -33.35
N GLY A 13 -5.25 -17.33 -32.97
CA GLY A 13 -5.54 -15.95 -33.37
C GLY A 13 -6.62 -15.26 -32.52
N ILE A 14 -7.12 -15.91 -31.47
CA ILE A 14 -8.05 -15.33 -30.50
C ILE A 14 -7.31 -15.10 -29.19
N GLU A 15 -7.33 -13.86 -28.70
CA GLU A 15 -6.77 -13.50 -27.39
C GLU A 15 -7.80 -13.73 -26.30
N VAL A 16 -7.55 -14.70 -25.42
CA VAL A 16 -8.44 -15.00 -24.31
C VAL A 16 -7.81 -14.57 -22.97
N PRO A 17 -8.56 -13.93 -22.06
CA PRO A 17 -8.12 -13.66 -20.71
C PRO A 17 -7.98 -14.97 -19.91
N THR A 18 -6.78 -15.27 -19.39
CA THR A 18 -6.56 -16.41 -18.49
C THR A 18 -6.66 -15.99 -17.01
N LEU A 19 -6.62 -16.96 -16.09
CA LEU A 19 -6.56 -16.71 -14.63
C LEU A 19 -5.40 -15.78 -14.21
N LYS A 20 -4.35 -15.67 -15.01
CA LYS A 20 -3.29 -14.65 -14.86
C LYS A 20 -3.80 -13.21 -14.89
N CYS A 21 -4.91 -12.91 -15.56
CA CYS A 21 -5.44 -11.55 -15.58
C CYS A 21 -5.94 -11.12 -14.20
N LEU A 22 -6.35 -12.06 -13.35
CA LEU A 22 -6.67 -11.77 -11.95
C LEU A 22 -5.44 -11.26 -11.18
N GLU A 23 -4.26 -11.80 -11.49
CA GLU A 23 -2.98 -11.37 -10.93
C GLU A 23 -2.67 -9.90 -11.29
N VAL A 24 -2.91 -9.52 -12.55
CA VAL A 24 -2.71 -8.13 -13.04
C VAL A 24 -3.68 -7.17 -12.35
N VAL A 25 -4.96 -7.54 -12.26
CA VAL A 25 -5.99 -6.75 -11.58
C VAL A 25 -5.61 -6.53 -10.12
N PHE A 26 -5.31 -7.60 -9.38
CA PHE A 26 -4.97 -7.51 -7.96
C PHE A 26 -3.69 -6.69 -7.74
N ALA A 27 -2.64 -6.94 -8.53
CA ALA A 27 -1.38 -6.21 -8.41
C ALA A 27 -1.53 -4.71 -8.73
N ASN A 28 -2.31 -4.35 -9.75
CA ASN A 28 -2.56 -2.95 -10.08
C ASN A 28 -3.40 -2.25 -9.02
N ILE A 29 -4.47 -2.88 -8.52
CA ILE A 29 -5.30 -2.33 -7.43
C ILE A 29 -4.45 -2.12 -6.19
N LEU A 30 -3.64 -3.09 -5.79
CA LEU A 30 -2.80 -2.99 -4.59
C LEU A 30 -1.73 -1.89 -4.76
N THR A 31 -1.12 -1.78 -5.95
CA THR A 31 -0.14 -0.72 -6.25
C THR A 31 -0.78 0.66 -6.14
N VAL A 32 -2.00 0.84 -6.66
CA VAL A 32 -2.74 2.11 -6.60
C VAL A 32 -3.20 2.41 -5.16
N ALA A 33 -3.69 1.41 -4.43
CA ALA A 33 -4.13 1.57 -3.05
C ALA A 33 -2.96 1.97 -2.14
N VAL A 34 -1.80 1.32 -2.27
CA VAL A 34 -0.61 1.64 -1.47
C VAL A 34 -0.07 3.03 -1.82
N SER A 35 -0.01 3.39 -3.10
CA SER A 35 0.47 4.72 -3.50
C SER A 35 -0.45 5.84 -3.00
N LEU A 36 -1.77 5.65 -3.07
CA LEU A 36 -2.75 6.57 -2.50
C LEU A 36 -2.67 6.64 -0.97
N ALA A 37 -2.47 5.50 -0.28
CA ALA A 37 -2.32 5.46 1.16
C ALA A 37 -1.09 6.27 1.62
N VAL A 38 0.05 6.11 0.96
CA VAL A 38 1.27 6.88 1.27
C VAL A 38 1.05 8.37 1.04
N LEU A 39 0.41 8.75 -0.07
CA LEU A 39 0.10 10.15 -0.35
C LEU A 39 -0.84 10.75 0.70
N ALA A 40 -1.89 10.02 1.10
CA ALA A 40 -2.84 10.46 2.12
C ALA A 40 -2.15 10.62 3.50
N LEU A 41 -1.31 9.66 3.89
CA LEU A 41 -0.53 9.74 5.14
C LEU A 41 0.41 10.94 5.14
N PHE A 42 1.04 11.26 4.00
CA PHE A 42 1.90 12.43 3.87
C PHE A 42 1.13 13.74 4.08
N VAL A 43 -0.04 13.89 3.45
CA VAL A 43 -0.90 15.07 3.62
C VAL A 43 -1.39 15.18 5.08
N MET A 44 -1.78 14.07 5.68
CA MET A 44 -2.24 14.03 7.08
C MET A 44 -1.14 14.42 8.06
N LEU A 45 0.12 14.04 7.79
CA LEU A 45 1.28 14.47 8.57
C LEU A 45 1.50 15.98 8.51
N ILE A 46 1.38 16.58 7.31
CA ILE A 46 1.52 18.03 7.13
C ILE A 46 0.42 18.76 7.91
N ILE A 47 -0.84 18.37 7.72
CA ILE A 47 -1.98 19.02 8.39
C ILE A 47 -1.90 18.82 9.92
N GLY A 48 -1.53 17.63 10.38
CA GLY A 48 -1.34 17.33 11.80
C GLY A 48 -0.22 18.16 12.42
N GLY A 49 0.91 18.29 11.73
CA GLY A 49 2.05 19.11 12.15
C GLY A 49 1.70 20.60 12.22
N PHE A 50 1.04 21.14 11.19
CA PHE A 50 0.58 22.53 11.20
C PHE A 50 -0.44 22.79 12.32
N LYS A 51 -1.40 21.88 12.52
CA LYS A 51 -2.39 21.98 13.60
C LYS A 51 -1.72 21.95 14.98
N TYR A 52 -0.67 21.14 15.15
CA TYR A 52 0.10 21.09 16.40
C TYR A 52 0.82 22.42 16.68
N LEU A 53 1.48 22.99 15.67
CA LEU A 53 2.20 24.27 15.79
C LEU A 53 1.25 25.47 16.06
N THR A 54 0.09 25.50 15.40
CA THR A 54 -0.89 26.60 15.54
C THR A 54 -1.75 26.50 16.81
N SER A 55 -1.64 25.41 17.59
CA SER A 55 -2.47 25.19 18.79
C SER A 55 -2.16 26.15 19.95
N GLY A 56 -1.07 26.93 19.90
CA GLY A 56 -0.92 28.22 20.58
C GLY A 56 -1.13 28.30 22.10
N GLY A 57 -1.30 27.18 22.82
CA GLY A 57 -1.57 27.15 24.27
C GLY A 57 -2.94 26.58 24.67
N ASP A 58 -3.81 26.18 23.74
CA ASP A 58 -5.06 25.47 24.07
C ASP A 58 -4.77 23.96 24.27
N PRO A 59 -4.93 23.42 25.50
CA PRO A 59 -4.60 22.03 25.79
C PRO A 59 -5.48 21.02 25.05
N LYS A 60 -6.71 21.41 24.67
CA LYS A 60 -7.64 20.55 23.94
C LYS A 60 -7.25 20.44 22.47
N ALA A 61 -6.83 21.55 21.87
CA ALA A 61 -6.30 21.57 20.50
C ALA A 61 -4.97 20.80 20.40
N ALA A 62 -4.07 20.99 21.37
CA ALA A 62 -2.80 20.28 21.44
C ALA A 62 -2.99 18.76 21.58
N THR A 63 -3.90 18.32 22.45
CA THR A 63 -4.20 16.89 22.63
C THR A 63 -4.79 16.26 21.36
N SER A 64 -5.71 16.97 20.68
CA SER A 64 -6.28 16.52 19.40
C SER A 64 -5.21 16.43 18.29
N ALA A 65 -4.29 17.39 18.24
CA ALA A 65 -3.21 17.40 17.27
C ALA A 65 -2.21 16.26 17.54
N GLN A 66 -1.88 15.99 18.81
CA GLN A 66 -0.99 14.90 19.21
C GLN A 66 -1.61 13.53 18.88
N GLN A 67 -2.91 13.34 19.10
CA GLN A 67 -3.62 12.12 18.69
C GLN A 67 -3.58 11.93 17.17
N THR A 68 -3.79 13.01 16.40
CA THR A 68 -3.72 12.99 14.93
C THR A 68 -2.32 12.62 14.43
N MET A 69 -1.29 13.16 15.09
CA MET A 69 0.10 12.88 14.75
C MET A 69 0.50 11.45 15.12
N THR A 70 0.01 10.95 16.26
CA THR A 70 0.24 9.56 16.69
C THR A 70 -0.45 8.57 15.76
N SER A 71 -1.68 8.84 15.31
CA SER A 71 -2.38 7.95 14.36
C SER A 71 -1.72 7.93 12.99
N ALA A 72 -1.24 9.07 12.49
CA ALA A 72 -0.45 9.13 11.26
C ALA A 72 0.86 8.33 11.39
N PHE A 73 1.55 8.45 12.54
CA PHE A 73 2.77 7.70 12.82
C PHE A 73 2.52 6.18 12.88
N ILE A 74 1.46 5.76 13.57
CA ILE A 74 1.03 4.36 13.62
C ILE A 74 0.74 3.82 12.22
N GLY A 75 0.08 4.58 11.35
CA GLY A 75 -0.18 4.18 9.97
C GLY A 75 1.10 3.88 9.19
N ILE A 76 2.12 4.73 9.31
CA ILE A 76 3.42 4.53 8.65
C ILE A 76 4.15 3.31 9.25
N VAL A 77 4.17 3.20 10.58
CA VAL A 77 4.78 2.06 11.28
C VAL A 77 4.12 0.74 10.88
N LEU A 78 2.79 0.71 10.74
CA LEU A 78 2.05 -0.47 10.32
C LEU A 78 2.42 -0.92 8.90
N LEU A 79 2.61 0.01 7.97
CA LEU A 79 3.11 -0.31 6.62
C LEU A 79 4.53 -0.91 6.66
N MET A 80 5.41 -0.36 7.50
CA MET A 80 6.76 -0.91 7.69
C MET A 80 6.73 -2.32 8.27
N ILE A 81 5.89 -2.56 9.28
CA ILE A 81 5.73 -3.88 9.90
C ILE A 81 5.17 -4.88 8.87
N ALA A 82 4.18 -4.50 8.07
CA ALA A 82 3.64 -5.36 7.02
C ALA A 82 4.73 -5.79 6.03
N PHE A 83 5.59 -4.87 5.60
CA PHE A 83 6.72 -5.20 4.73
C PHE A 83 7.73 -6.13 5.41
N LEU A 84 8.02 -5.92 6.69
CA LEU A 84 8.91 -6.78 7.46
C LEU A 84 8.35 -8.20 7.59
N VAL A 85 7.05 -8.34 7.86
CA VAL A 85 6.37 -9.65 7.91
C VAL A 85 6.50 -10.35 6.56
N PHE A 86 6.25 -9.66 5.44
CA PHE A 86 6.42 -10.27 4.11
C PHE A 86 7.86 -10.72 3.86
N ARG A 87 8.87 -9.92 4.25
CA ARG A 87 10.29 -10.28 4.13
C ARG A 87 10.66 -11.52 4.93
N ILE A 88 10.10 -11.65 6.14
CA ILE A 88 10.31 -12.81 6.99
C ILE A 88 9.72 -14.05 6.31
N ILE A 89 8.50 -13.95 5.79
CA ILE A 89 7.87 -15.06 5.06
C ILE A 89 8.73 -15.42 3.84
N GLU A 90 9.15 -14.45 3.01
CA GLU A 90 10.03 -14.68 1.86
C GLU A 90 11.33 -15.41 2.26
N ALA A 91 11.91 -15.09 3.42
CA ALA A 91 13.12 -15.75 3.91
C ALA A 91 12.90 -17.21 4.32
N TYR A 92 11.72 -17.55 4.85
CA TYR A 92 11.39 -18.91 5.27
C TYR A 92 10.87 -19.78 4.13
N THR A 93 10.02 -19.27 3.24
CA THR A 93 9.49 -20.04 2.11
C THR A 93 10.37 -19.99 0.87
N GLY A 94 11.31 -19.04 0.76
CA GLY A 94 12.14 -18.85 -0.44
C GLY A 94 11.36 -18.34 -1.67
N VAL A 95 10.05 -18.09 -1.52
CA VAL A 95 9.14 -17.62 -2.59
C VAL A 95 8.83 -16.14 -2.35
N LYS A 96 8.90 -15.33 -3.41
CA LYS A 96 8.57 -13.90 -3.38
C LYS A 96 7.07 -13.68 -3.21
N VAL A 97 6.58 -13.64 -1.97
CA VAL A 97 5.15 -13.47 -1.64
C VAL A 97 4.59 -12.12 -2.09
N THR A 98 5.47 -11.14 -2.35
CA THR A 98 5.11 -9.82 -2.92
C THR A 98 4.82 -9.86 -4.43
N ARG A 99 5.06 -11.00 -5.07
CA ARG A 99 4.61 -11.32 -6.42
C ARG A 99 3.66 -12.49 -6.29
N PHE A 100 2.36 -12.21 -6.28
CA PHE A 100 1.41 -13.23 -6.70
C PHE A 100 1.81 -13.56 -8.13
N GLU A 101 2.37 -14.75 -8.35
CA GLU A 101 2.63 -15.37 -9.64
C GLU A 101 1.99 -16.74 -9.54
N ILE A 102 0.90 -16.97 -10.29
CA ILE A 102 0.28 -18.29 -10.33
C ILE A 102 1.14 -19.17 -11.27
N PRO A 103 1.87 -20.18 -10.74
CA PRO A 103 2.60 -21.10 -11.60
C PRO A 103 1.61 -21.81 -12.53
N GLN A 104 2.02 -21.98 -13.79
CA GLN A 104 1.22 -22.57 -14.87
C GLN A 104 0.93 -24.04 -14.57
#